data_AF-A0A7C5ECA3-F1
#
_entry.id   AF-A0A7C5ECA3-F1
#
_cell.length_a   1.000
_cell.length_b   1.000
_cell.length_c   1.000
_cell.angle_alpha   90.00
_cell.angle_beta   90.00
_cell.angle_gamma   90.00
#
_symmetry.space_group_name_H-M   'P 1'
#
loop_
_entity.id
_entity.type
_entity.pdbx_description
1 polymer ?
#
loop_
_entity_poly.entity_id
_entity_poly.type
_entity_poly.pdbx_seq_one_letter_code
_entity_poly.pdbx_strand_id
1 'polypeptide(L)'
;MTLHPGSCYTQAVIIKQLHCFPLVQKPFNYGGKMSITVKNQSGKVLAPGTGESFSMLGITVTPKVVSQDTNGAYCLLEQQVSPGSGSPPHIIHNADKVIYVVNGCFAVLLGQETVQAEAGACVIIPRGVIHNFKNVGSEPGKILVSLNPAGHEDFLRDLSRVVQGGPPDPAKMVEVGQRHHVELLLNGKK
;
A
#
# COMPACT_ATOMS: atom_id res chain seq x y z
N MET A 1 -1.25 10.62 -47.43
CA MET A 1 -0.98 11.07 -46.04
C MET A 1 -2.24 11.80 -45.61
N THR A 2 -3.05 11.31 -44.69
CA THR A 2 -2.74 11.00 -43.28
C THR A 2 -3.63 9.88 -42.74
N LEU A 3 -3.13 9.21 -41.71
CA LEU A 3 -3.53 7.92 -41.17
C LEU A 3 -4.77 8.00 -40.26
N HIS A 4 -5.64 6.99 -40.34
CA HIS A 4 -6.60 6.63 -39.29
C HIS A 4 -5.86 5.96 -38.12
N PRO A 5 -6.13 6.32 -36.85
CA PRO A 5 -5.73 5.50 -35.72
C PRO A 5 -6.77 4.40 -35.49
N GLY A 6 -6.37 3.17 -35.78
CA GLY A 6 -7.12 1.96 -35.48
C GLY A 6 -7.29 1.75 -33.97
N SER A 7 -8.53 1.52 -33.58
CA SER A 7 -8.90 0.76 -32.39
C SER A 7 -8.15 -0.57 -32.34
N CYS A 8 -7.49 -0.86 -31.22
CA CYS A 8 -6.95 -2.20 -30.95
C CYS A 8 -7.25 -2.62 -29.51
N TYR A 9 -8.37 -3.32 -29.39
CA TYR A 9 -8.67 -4.45 -28.48
C TYR A 9 -8.28 -4.38 -27.00
N THR A 10 -9.33 -4.27 -26.19
CA THR A 10 -9.43 -4.75 -24.81
C THR A 10 -9.35 -6.29 -24.75
N GLN A 11 -8.75 -6.78 -23.66
CA GLN A 11 -8.59 -8.16 -23.17
C GLN A 11 -7.26 -8.87 -23.47
N ALA A 12 -6.39 -8.91 -22.45
CA ALA A 12 -5.73 -10.13 -22.00
C ALA A 12 -5.09 -9.88 -20.62
N VAL A 13 -5.49 -10.69 -19.62
CA VAL A 13 -4.69 -10.89 -18.41
C VAL A 13 -3.42 -11.60 -18.84
N ILE A 14 -2.29 -10.89 -18.91
CA ILE A 14 -0.97 -11.48 -19.10
C ILE A 14 -0.21 -11.36 -17.78
N ILE A 15 -0.21 -12.45 -17.00
CA ILE A 15 0.77 -12.65 -15.94
C ILE A 15 2.04 -13.16 -16.64
N LYS A 16 2.95 -12.28 -17.03
CA LYS A 16 4.27 -12.71 -17.50
C LYS A 16 5.13 -12.97 -16.27
N GLN A 17 5.22 -14.23 -15.86
CA GLN A 17 6.22 -14.67 -14.88
C GLN A 17 7.59 -14.52 -15.55
N LEU A 18 8.40 -13.56 -15.10
CA LEU A 18 9.77 -13.45 -15.57
C LEU A 18 10.60 -14.52 -14.85
N HIS A 19 11.39 -15.27 -15.62
CA HIS A 19 12.20 -16.39 -15.15
C HIS A 19 13.06 -16.03 -13.92
N CYS A 20 13.35 -17.02 -13.08
CA CYS A 20 14.23 -16.93 -11.92
C CYS A 20 15.50 -16.12 -12.24
N PHE A 21 15.69 -15.01 -11.52
CA PHE A 21 16.98 -14.35 -11.49
C PHE A 21 17.83 -15.04 -10.41
N PRO A 22 18.98 -15.63 -10.74
CA PRO A 22 19.89 -16.10 -9.70
C PRO A 22 20.37 -14.88 -8.91
N LEU A 23 20.07 -14.85 -7.61
CA LEU A 23 20.69 -13.90 -6.69
C LEU A 23 22.19 -14.21 -6.64
N VAL A 24 23.01 -13.41 -7.33
CA VAL A 24 24.45 -13.39 -7.09
C VAL A 24 24.69 -12.55 -5.83
N GLN A 25 24.53 -13.16 -4.66
CA GLN A 25 25.14 -12.64 -3.44
C GLN A 25 26.64 -12.94 -3.51
N LYS A 26 27.46 -11.97 -3.96
CA LYS A 26 28.91 -12.07 -3.70
C LYS A 26 29.10 -11.94 -2.18
N PRO A 27 29.70 -12.94 -1.50
CA PRO A 27 29.83 -12.91 -0.06
C PRO A 27 30.88 -11.89 0.39
N PHE A 28 30.51 -11.05 1.36
CA PHE A 28 31.47 -10.46 2.29
C PHE A 28 31.71 -11.50 3.40
N ASN A 29 32.96 -11.94 3.57
CA ASN A 29 33.29 -13.21 4.21
C ASN A 29 33.61 -13.05 5.71
N TYR A 30 32.92 -13.81 6.58
CA TYR A 30 33.39 -14.18 7.93
C TYR A 30 33.02 -15.65 8.21
N GLY A 31 33.84 -16.59 7.71
CA GLY A 31 34.29 -17.77 8.46
C GLY A 31 33.31 -18.84 8.98
N GLY A 32 32.04 -18.92 8.55
CA GLY A 32 31.10 -19.95 9.02
C GLY A 32 30.55 -20.82 7.89
N LYS A 33 30.48 -22.15 8.07
CA LYS A 33 29.71 -23.04 7.19
C LYS A 33 28.25 -22.60 7.19
N MET A 34 27.77 -22.05 6.08
CA MET A 34 26.36 -21.65 5.92
C MET A 34 25.60 -22.63 5.04
N SER A 35 24.40 -23.02 5.49
CA SER A 35 23.36 -23.57 4.63
C SER A 35 22.74 -22.44 3.81
N ILE A 36 22.93 -22.44 2.49
CA ILE A 36 22.25 -21.51 1.58
C ILE A 36 20.86 -22.08 1.30
N THR A 37 19.82 -21.50 1.92
CA THR A 37 18.44 -21.74 1.46
C THR A 37 18.19 -20.83 0.25
N VAL A 38 18.28 -21.39 -0.96
CA VAL A 38 17.87 -20.70 -2.18
C VAL A 38 16.33 -20.68 -2.21
N LYS A 39 15.73 -19.55 -1.87
CA LYS A 39 14.31 -19.30 -2.16
C LYS A 39 14.20 -18.85 -3.61
N ASN A 40 13.56 -19.63 -4.47
CA ASN A 40 13.23 -19.21 -5.82
C ASN A 40 12.21 -18.06 -5.74
N GLN A 41 12.64 -16.84 -6.08
CA GLN A 41 11.76 -15.70 -6.28
C GLN A 41 11.66 -15.41 -7.79
N SER A 42 10.45 -15.38 -8.32
CA SER A 42 10.19 -14.94 -9.69
C SER A 42 9.75 -13.48 -9.68
N GLY A 43 10.30 -12.67 -10.59
CA GLY A 43 9.83 -11.31 -10.79
C GLY A 43 8.41 -11.28 -11.37
N LYS A 44 7.64 -10.26 -11.01
CA LYS A 44 6.28 -10.02 -11.50
C LYS A 44 6.21 -8.67 -12.22
N VAL A 45 5.49 -8.61 -13.33
CA VAL A 45 5.13 -7.38 -14.02
C VAL A 45 3.61 -7.23 -13.98
N LEU A 46 3.14 -6.07 -13.53
CA LEU A 46 1.73 -5.69 -13.61
C LEU A 46 1.59 -4.59 -14.66
N ALA A 47 0.71 -4.78 -15.63
CA ALA A 47 0.38 -3.74 -16.59
C ALA A 47 -0.36 -2.58 -15.90
N PRO A 48 -0.35 -1.36 -16.47
CA PRO A 48 -1.12 -0.24 -15.94
C PRO A 48 -2.59 -0.60 -15.73
N GLY A 49 -3.15 -0.17 -14.59
CA GLY A 49 -4.55 -0.46 -14.24
C GLY A 49 -4.87 -1.92 -13.88
N THR A 50 -3.89 -2.83 -13.91
CA THR A 50 -4.08 -4.23 -13.50
C THR A 50 -3.71 -4.47 -12.04
N GLY A 51 -4.28 -5.53 -11.48
CA GLY A 51 -4.11 -5.94 -10.08
C GLY A 51 -5.47 -6.19 -9.43
N GLU A 52 -5.54 -7.20 -8.56
CA GLU A 52 -6.74 -7.42 -7.74
C GLU A 52 -6.92 -6.22 -6.80
N SER A 53 -8.14 -5.71 -6.76
CA SER A 53 -8.47 -4.50 -5.99
C SER A 53 -9.67 -4.75 -5.10
N PHE A 54 -9.72 -4.03 -3.98
CA PHE A 54 -10.87 -3.99 -3.10
C PHE A 54 -11.12 -2.55 -2.65
N SER A 55 -12.36 -2.23 -2.27
CA SER A 55 -12.77 -0.89 -1.88
C SER A 55 -13.21 -0.85 -0.42
N MET A 56 -12.86 0.24 0.27
CA MET A 56 -13.28 0.52 1.65
C MET A 56 -13.32 2.03 1.87
N LEU A 57 -14.39 2.54 2.49
CA LEU A 57 -14.48 3.93 2.98
C LEU A 57 -14.08 5.02 1.94
N GLY A 58 -14.42 4.84 0.66
CA GLY A 58 -14.06 5.77 -0.43
C GLY A 58 -12.59 5.67 -0.88
N ILE A 59 -11.93 4.56 -0.56
CA ILE A 59 -10.58 4.22 -1.01
C ILE A 59 -10.66 2.91 -1.78
N THR A 60 -10.16 2.91 -3.01
CA THR A 60 -9.89 1.68 -3.76
C THR A 60 -8.42 1.35 -3.64
N VAL A 61 -8.12 0.17 -3.10
CA VAL A 61 -6.77 -0.33 -2.84
C VAL A 61 -6.43 -1.42 -3.84
N THR A 62 -5.29 -1.29 -4.50
CA THR A 62 -4.70 -2.30 -5.39
C THR A 62 -3.31 -2.66 -4.87
N PRO A 63 -3.14 -3.79 -4.16
CA PRO A 63 -1.81 -4.28 -3.79
C PRO A 63 -1.00 -4.63 -5.04
N LYS A 64 0.06 -3.86 -5.31
CA LYS A 64 0.97 -4.09 -6.45
C LYS A 64 2.09 -5.05 -6.07
N VAL A 65 2.53 -4.98 -4.81
CA VAL A 65 3.51 -5.87 -4.19
C VAL A 65 2.95 -6.32 -2.85
N VAL A 66 2.95 -7.62 -2.59
CA VAL A 66 2.52 -8.23 -1.32
C VAL A 66 3.70 -8.94 -0.65
N SER A 67 3.55 -9.30 0.62
CA SER A 67 4.57 -9.95 1.46
C SER A 67 5.22 -11.17 0.80
N GLN A 68 4.44 -11.99 0.08
CA GLN A 68 4.94 -13.16 -0.63
C GLN A 68 5.91 -12.79 -1.77
N ASP A 69 5.71 -11.65 -2.43
CA ASP A 69 6.58 -11.20 -3.52
C ASP A 69 7.98 -10.81 -3.00
N THR A 70 8.09 -10.36 -1.75
CA THR A 70 9.31 -9.75 -1.19
C THR A 70 9.89 -10.54 -0.01
N ASN A 71 9.33 -11.72 0.29
CA ASN A 71 9.64 -12.49 1.50
C ASN A 71 9.54 -11.61 2.77
N GLY A 72 8.48 -10.80 2.84
CA GLY A 72 8.16 -9.93 3.97
C GLY A 72 8.93 -8.60 4.01
N ALA A 73 9.83 -8.32 3.05
CA ALA A 73 10.67 -7.12 3.12
C ALA A 73 9.89 -5.81 2.95
N TYR A 74 8.92 -5.77 2.04
CA TYR A 74 8.01 -4.63 1.87
C TYR A 74 6.74 -5.01 1.09
N CYS A 75 5.70 -4.20 1.23
CA CYS A 75 4.56 -4.21 0.32
C CYS A 75 4.40 -2.84 -0.36
N LEU A 76 3.70 -2.81 -1.49
CA LEU A 76 3.42 -1.58 -2.24
C LEU A 76 1.95 -1.58 -2.66
N LEU A 77 1.24 -0.53 -2.27
CA LEU A 77 -0.18 -0.36 -2.47
C LEU A 77 -0.42 0.85 -3.36
N GLU A 78 -1.18 0.68 -4.44
CA GLU A 78 -1.79 1.81 -5.13
C GLU A 78 -3.14 2.09 -4.47
N GLN A 79 -3.38 3.35 -4.08
CA GLN A 79 -4.65 3.78 -3.50
C GLN A 79 -5.24 4.92 -4.30
N GLN A 80 -6.46 4.73 -4.80
CA GLN A 80 -7.29 5.79 -5.35
C GLN A 80 -8.25 6.26 -4.25
N VAL A 81 -8.27 7.56 -3.99
CA VAL A 81 -8.93 8.15 -2.81
C VAL A 81 -9.94 9.19 -3.28
N SER A 82 -11.22 8.95 -3.01
CA SER A 82 -12.30 9.89 -3.33
C SER A 82 -12.11 11.24 -2.62
N PRO A 83 -12.66 12.35 -3.16
CA PRO A 83 -12.69 13.64 -2.48
C PRO A 83 -13.25 13.53 -1.06
N GLY A 84 -12.55 14.11 -0.09
CA GLY A 84 -12.95 14.07 1.32
C GLY A 84 -12.71 12.73 2.04
N SER A 85 -12.34 11.67 1.33
CA SER A 85 -11.98 10.37 1.93
C SER A 85 -10.52 10.33 2.38
N GLY A 86 -10.20 9.36 3.23
CA GLY A 86 -8.88 9.24 3.84
C GLY A 86 -8.83 8.14 4.89
N SER A 87 -7.66 7.98 5.51
CA SER A 87 -7.52 7.11 6.67
C SER A 87 -7.93 7.86 7.96
N PRO A 88 -8.52 7.15 8.95
CA PRO A 88 -8.60 7.69 10.31
C PRO A 88 -7.19 7.85 10.91
N PRO A 89 -7.00 8.69 11.94
CA PRO A 89 -5.76 8.70 12.70
C PRO A 89 -5.42 7.31 13.26
N HIS A 90 -4.18 6.88 13.04
CA HIS A 90 -3.70 5.58 13.47
C HIS A 90 -2.18 5.58 13.70
N ILE A 91 -1.72 4.56 14.42
CA ILE A 91 -0.30 4.25 14.62
C ILE A 91 -0.02 2.87 14.03
N ILE A 92 1.08 2.72 13.31
CA ILE A 92 1.59 1.42 12.85
C ILE A 92 2.83 1.11 13.68
N HIS A 93 2.79 0.04 14.46
CA HIS A 93 3.82 -0.25 15.47
C HIS A 93 5.00 -1.06 14.92
N ASN A 94 4.79 -1.82 13.85
CA ASN A 94 5.78 -2.78 13.34
C ASN A 94 6.45 -2.39 12.02
N ALA A 95 6.02 -1.33 11.35
CA ALA A 95 6.49 -0.97 10.01
C ALA A 95 6.60 0.54 9.80
N ASP A 96 7.64 0.95 9.07
CA ASP A 96 7.77 2.29 8.53
C ASP A 96 6.95 2.39 7.24
N LYS A 97 6.43 3.57 6.94
CA LYS A 97 5.54 3.82 5.82
C LYS A 97 6.02 4.99 4.97
N VAL A 98 5.87 4.86 3.66
CA VAL A 98 6.12 5.94 2.70
C VAL A 98 4.84 6.17 1.90
N ILE A 99 4.41 7.42 1.80
CA ILE A 99 3.33 7.85 0.91
C ILE A 99 3.95 8.71 -0.20
N TYR A 100 3.75 8.33 -1.45
CA TYR A 100 4.11 9.13 -2.61
C TYR A 100 2.84 9.57 -3.34
N VAL A 101 2.64 10.87 -3.49
CA VAL A 101 1.45 11.41 -4.17
C VAL A 101 1.67 11.39 -5.67
N VAL A 102 0.88 10.60 -6.38
CA VAL A 102 0.91 10.49 -7.84
C VAL A 102 0.10 11.63 -8.47
N ASN A 103 -1.10 11.88 -7.94
CA ASN A 103 -1.93 13.03 -8.31
C ASN A 103 -2.90 13.40 -7.17
N GLY A 104 -3.52 14.57 -7.26
CA GLY A 104 -4.42 15.09 -6.23
C GLY A 104 -3.70 15.92 -5.16
N CYS A 105 -4.46 16.34 -4.14
CA CYS A 105 -3.98 17.14 -3.02
C CYS A 105 -4.44 16.51 -1.71
N PHE A 106 -3.50 16.21 -0.83
CA PHE A 106 -3.75 15.49 0.41
C PHE A 106 -3.31 16.32 1.62
N ALA A 107 -4.14 16.37 2.66
CA ALA A 107 -3.69 16.75 3.99
C ALA A 107 -3.19 15.48 4.70
N VAL A 108 -1.97 15.51 5.22
CA VAL A 108 -1.34 14.37 5.92
C VAL A 108 -1.00 14.80 7.34
N LEU A 109 -1.60 14.17 8.33
CA LEU A 109 -1.16 14.27 9.72
C LEU A 109 0.11 13.42 9.89
N LEU A 110 1.16 14.01 10.42
CA LEU A 110 2.43 13.37 10.78
C LEU A 110 2.84 13.84 12.17
N GLY A 111 2.66 12.97 13.17
CA GLY A 111 2.84 13.35 14.57
C GLY A 111 1.84 14.42 14.97
N GLN A 112 2.32 15.64 15.21
CA GLN A 112 1.50 16.78 15.64
C GLN A 112 1.20 17.77 14.50
N GLU A 113 1.82 17.59 13.34
CA GLU A 113 1.73 18.53 12.22
C GLU A 113 0.83 17.98 11.12
N THR A 114 0.06 18.86 10.49
CA THR A 114 -0.64 18.54 9.24
C THR A 114 0.07 19.24 8.11
N VAL A 115 0.51 18.48 7.10
CA VAL A 115 1.16 19.01 5.90
C VAL A 115 0.26 18.80 4.68
N GLN A 116 0.31 19.73 3.73
CA GLN A 116 -0.29 19.58 2.41
C GLN A 116 0.70 18.88 1.48
N ALA A 117 0.27 17.78 0.87
CA ALA A 117 1.05 16.94 -0.03
C ALA A 117 0.35 16.87 -1.39
N GLU A 118 0.96 17.48 -2.40
CA GLU A 118 0.49 17.49 -3.79
C GLU A 118 1.30 16.52 -4.65
N ALA A 119 0.96 16.39 -5.93
CA ALA A 119 1.65 15.49 -6.87
C ALA A 119 3.18 15.66 -6.82
N GLY A 120 3.90 14.56 -6.64
CA GLY A 120 5.35 14.53 -6.46
C GLY A 120 5.83 14.62 -5.01
N ALA A 121 4.95 14.93 -4.05
CA ALA A 121 5.30 14.90 -2.64
C ALA A 121 5.56 13.47 -2.14
N CYS A 122 6.58 13.33 -1.30
CA CYS A 122 6.94 12.09 -0.63
C CYS A 122 6.91 12.32 0.89
N VAL A 123 6.07 11.57 1.60
CA VAL A 123 5.93 11.64 3.06
C VAL A 123 6.44 10.34 3.66
N ILE A 124 7.41 10.46 4.57
CA ILE A 124 7.98 9.32 5.29
C ILE A 124 7.42 9.33 6.71
N ILE A 125 6.89 8.19 7.14
CA ILE A 125 6.19 8.01 8.39
C ILE A 125 6.90 6.87 9.15
N PRO A 126 7.76 7.19 10.11
CA PRO A 126 8.38 6.16 10.96
C PRO A 126 7.32 5.38 11.75
N ARG A 127 7.61 4.11 12.03
CA ARG A 127 6.80 3.29 12.94
C ARG A 127 6.61 3.98 14.29
N GLY A 128 5.45 3.77 14.91
CA GLY A 128 5.09 4.39 16.18
C GLY A 128 4.63 5.85 16.08
N VAL A 129 4.73 6.48 14.91
CA VAL A 129 4.24 7.85 14.69
C VAL A 129 2.76 7.83 14.31
N ILE A 130 1.95 8.58 15.06
CA ILE A 130 0.55 8.84 14.70
C ILE A 130 0.47 9.55 13.36
N HIS A 131 -0.41 9.08 12.49
CA HIS A 131 -0.59 9.68 11.19
C HIS A 131 -1.97 9.40 10.61
N ASN A 132 -2.32 10.20 9.60
CA ASN A 132 -3.44 9.93 8.69
C ASN A 132 -3.20 10.66 7.36
N PHE A 133 -4.05 10.39 6.38
CA PHE A 133 -4.13 11.23 5.18
C PHE A 133 -5.60 11.43 4.81
N LYS A 134 -5.89 12.55 4.16
CA LYS A 134 -7.21 12.89 3.61
C LYS A 134 -7.03 13.58 2.26
N ASN A 135 -7.76 13.13 1.24
CA ASN A 135 -7.86 13.88 -0.01
C ASN A 135 -8.70 15.14 0.25
N VAL A 136 -8.06 16.31 0.14
CA VAL A 136 -8.69 17.63 0.35
C VAL A 136 -9.02 18.33 -0.97
N GLY A 137 -8.67 17.73 -2.11
CA GLY A 137 -9.06 18.18 -3.43
C GLY A 137 -10.53 17.86 -3.77
N SER A 138 -11.01 18.41 -4.88
CA SER A 138 -12.35 18.17 -5.42
C SER A 138 -12.47 16.93 -6.30
N GLU A 139 -11.33 16.37 -6.73
CA GLU A 139 -11.26 15.20 -7.64
C GLU A 139 -10.61 13.99 -6.95
N PRO A 140 -10.87 12.76 -7.43
CA PRO A 140 -10.16 11.58 -6.95
C PRO A 140 -8.64 11.72 -7.06
N GLY A 141 -7.94 11.49 -5.95
CA GLY A 141 -6.48 11.50 -5.88
C GLY A 141 -5.89 10.08 -5.91
N LYS A 142 -4.59 9.98 -6.18
CA LYS A 142 -3.86 8.72 -6.22
C LYS A 142 -2.57 8.83 -5.43
N ILE A 143 -2.35 7.87 -4.54
CA ILE A 143 -1.11 7.71 -3.79
C ILE A 143 -0.55 6.30 -3.97
N LEU A 144 0.77 6.18 -3.92
CA LEU A 144 1.47 4.93 -3.69
C LEU A 144 1.88 4.86 -2.22
N VAL A 145 1.62 3.73 -1.57
CA VAL A 145 1.94 3.51 -0.17
C VAL A 145 2.83 2.28 -0.04
N SER A 146 4.05 2.46 0.45
CA SER A 146 4.96 1.36 0.77
C SER A 146 5.04 1.18 2.28
N LEU A 147 5.09 -0.06 2.74
CA LEU A 147 5.37 -0.37 4.15
C LEU A 147 6.46 -1.42 4.28
N ASN A 148 7.34 -1.20 5.26
CA ASN A 148 8.53 -2.01 5.50
C ASN A 148 8.65 -2.33 7.00
N PRO A 149 8.53 -3.61 7.42
CA PRO A 149 8.23 -4.82 6.64
C PRO A 149 6.81 -4.83 6.02
N ALA A 150 6.57 -5.81 5.15
CA ALA A 150 5.27 -6.05 4.52
C ALA A 150 4.18 -6.50 5.52
N GLY A 151 2.93 -6.65 5.05
CA GLY A 151 1.80 -7.23 5.80
C GLY A 151 0.60 -6.28 5.93
N HIS A 152 0.78 -4.99 5.64
CA HIS A 152 -0.31 -4.02 5.72
C HIS A 152 -1.42 -4.26 4.68
N GLU A 153 -1.11 -4.91 3.56
CA GLU A 153 -2.09 -5.37 2.58
C GLU A 153 -3.13 -6.31 3.19
N ASP A 154 -2.74 -7.14 4.16
CA ASP A 154 -3.64 -8.10 4.83
C ASP A 154 -4.52 -7.38 5.85
N PHE A 155 -3.96 -6.40 6.58
CA PHE A 155 -4.74 -5.49 7.41
C PHE A 155 -5.85 -4.80 6.63
N LEU A 156 -5.52 -4.18 5.49
CA LEU A 156 -6.50 -3.48 4.67
C LEU A 156 -7.56 -4.43 4.11
N ARG A 157 -7.18 -5.65 3.75
CA ARG A 157 -8.11 -6.67 3.27
C ARG A 157 -9.07 -7.11 4.38
N ASP A 158 -8.58 -7.37 5.58
CA ASP A 158 -9.41 -7.70 6.74
C ASP A 158 -10.33 -6.55 7.12
N LEU A 159 -9.80 -5.32 7.15
CA LEU A 159 -10.58 -4.13 7.45
C LEU A 159 -11.69 -3.92 6.41
N SER A 160 -11.41 -4.15 5.13
CA SER A 160 -12.40 -4.03 4.06
C SER A 160 -13.62 -4.94 4.29
N ARG A 161 -13.41 -6.14 4.85
CA ARG A 161 -14.50 -7.08 5.16
C ARG A 161 -15.36 -6.59 6.32
N VAL A 162 -14.76 -5.92 7.31
CA VAL A 162 -15.48 -5.36 8.47
C VAL A 162 -16.33 -4.16 8.09
N VAL A 163 -15.87 -3.34 7.14
CA VAL A 163 -16.56 -2.10 6.75
C VAL A 163 -17.50 -2.27 5.54
N GLN A 164 -17.67 -3.48 5.03
CA GLN A 164 -18.64 -3.81 3.98
C GLN A 164 -20.03 -4.07 4.55
N GLY A 165 -21.07 -3.58 3.87
CA GLY A 165 -22.46 -4.01 4.12
C GLY A 165 -23.25 -3.28 5.22
N GLY A 166 -22.73 -2.16 5.75
CA GLY A 166 -23.45 -1.35 6.74
C GLY A 166 -22.53 -0.34 7.45
N PRO A 167 -23.04 0.40 8.45
CA PRO A 167 -22.20 1.23 9.31
C PRO A 167 -21.06 0.40 9.92
N PRO A 168 -19.79 0.85 9.83
CA PRO A 168 -18.68 0.13 10.42
C PRO A 168 -18.84 -0.09 11.92
N ASP A 169 -18.59 -1.31 12.38
CA ASP A 169 -18.50 -1.62 13.82
C ASP A 169 -17.12 -1.22 14.35
N PRO A 170 -17.01 -0.16 15.20
CA PRO A 170 -15.72 0.33 15.66
C PRO A 170 -14.94 -0.70 16.49
N ALA A 171 -15.64 -1.58 17.24
CA ALA A 171 -14.97 -2.58 18.07
C ALA A 171 -14.26 -3.62 17.19
N LYS A 172 -14.93 -4.09 16.12
CA LYS A 172 -14.32 -5.01 15.15
C LYS A 172 -13.18 -4.37 14.38
N MET A 173 -13.28 -3.09 14.04
CA MET A 173 -12.18 -2.37 13.39
C MET A 173 -10.93 -2.32 14.29
N VAL A 174 -11.12 -2.01 15.59
CA VAL A 174 -10.02 -2.00 16.57
C VAL A 174 -9.40 -3.39 16.74
N GLU A 175 -10.23 -4.44 16.82
CA GLU A 175 -9.75 -5.84 16.91
C GLU A 175 -8.90 -6.22 15.68
N VAL A 176 -9.37 -5.90 14.47
CA VAL A 176 -8.58 -6.10 13.24
C VAL A 176 -7.26 -5.33 13.31
N GLY A 177 -7.30 -4.06 13.72
CA GLY A 177 -6.09 -3.26 13.87
C GLY A 177 -5.06 -3.94 14.77
N GLN A 178 -5.47 -4.37 15.97
CA GLN A 178 -4.59 -5.01 16.95
C GLN A 178 -3.91 -6.27 16.41
N ARG A 179 -4.64 -7.14 15.70
CA ARG A 179 -4.08 -8.35 15.06
C ARG A 179 -2.97 -8.04 14.05
N HIS A 180 -2.99 -6.83 13.48
CA HIS A 180 -2.07 -6.38 12.44
C HIS A 180 -1.10 -5.28 12.90
N HIS A 181 -0.94 -5.07 14.21
CA HIS A 181 -0.07 -4.05 14.79
C HIS A 181 -0.44 -2.60 14.40
N VAL A 182 -1.72 -2.36 14.10
CA VAL A 182 -2.28 -1.04 13.79
C VAL A 182 -3.21 -0.60 14.93
N GLU A 183 -2.88 0.53 15.56
CA GLU A 183 -3.73 1.14 16.57
C GLU A 183 -4.61 2.21 15.93
N LEU A 184 -5.92 1.94 15.84
CA LEU A 184 -6.90 2.88 15.30
C LEU A 184 -7.41 3.82 16.39
N LEU A 185 -7.31 5.14 16.16
CA LEU A 185 -7.70 6.17 17.11
C LEU A 185 -9.09 6.71 16.79
N LEU A 186 -10.11 5.85 16.89
CA LEU A 186 -11.48 6.15 16.48
C LEU A 186 -12.27 7.01 17.49
N ASN A 187 -11.77 7.19 18.71
CA ASN A 187 -12.52 7.77 19.83
C ASN A 187 -12.15 9.22 20.16
N GLY A 188 -11.58 9.99 19.22
CA GLY A 188 -11.26 11.41 19.45
C GLY A 188 -10.22 11.67 20.55
N LYS A 189 -9.50 10.63 21.00
CA LYS A 189 -8.33 10.79 21.87
C LYS A 189 -7.21 11.35 21.01
N LYS A 190 -7.06 12.67 21.08
CA LYS A 190 -5.88 13.41 20.64
C LYS A 190 -4.67 12.99 21.46
#